data_AF-A0A8T5BLK1-F1
#
_entry.id   AF-A0A8T5BLK1-F1
#
_cell.length_a   1.000
_cell.length_b   1.000
_cell.length_c   1.000
_cell.angle_alpha   90.00
_cell.angle_beta   90.00
_cell.angle_gamma   90.00
#
_symmetry.space_group_name_H-M   'P 1'
#
loop_
_entity.id
_entity.type
_entity.pdbx_description
1 polymer ?
#
loop_
_entity_poly.entity_id
_entity_poly.type
_entity_poly.pdbx_seq_one_letter_code
_entity_poly.pdbx_strand_id
1 'polypeptide(L)' 'MVARTFTVILEPAEEGGFVVKCLELPVASQGETREEAIANIKEAIEGYLEVKIELLKGKVKGEKVEVTVEAPHIVMA' A
#
# COMPACT_ATOMS: atom_id res chain seq x y z
N MET A 1 -12.37 -10.88 -6.69
CA MET A 1 -11.29 -9.96 -6.27
C MET A 1 -10.89 -9.14 -7.48
N VAL A 2 -10.70 -7.84 -7.32
CA VAL A 2 -10.23 -6.95 -8.39
C VAL A 2 -8.74 -6.67 -8.15
N ALA A 3 -7.94 -6.68 -9.22
CA ALA A 3 -6.52 -6.34 -9.13
C ALA A 3 -6.35 -4.81 -9.07
N ARG A 4 -5.52 -4.33 -8.16
CA ARG A 4 -5.14 -2.92 -8.03
C ARG A 4 -3.64 -2.83 -7.85
N THR A 5 -3.00 -1.92 -8.56
CA THR A 5 -1.57 -1.68 -8.49
C THR A 5 -1.27 -0.59 -7.48
N PHE A 6 -0.19 -0.76 -6.72
CA PHE A 6 0.36 0.19 -5.78
C PHE A 6 1.82 0.42 -6.11
N THR A 7 2.32 1.62 -5.84
CA THR A 7 3.70 2.00 -6.08
C THR A 7 4.49 1.81 -4.79
N VAL A 8 5.62 1.11 -4.88
CA VAL A 8 6.49 0.88 -3.74
C VAL A 8 7.89 1.40 -4.00
N ILE A 9 8.51 1.94 -2.95
CA ILE A 9 9.94 2.23 -2.92
C ILE A 9 10.63 1.04 -2.26
N LEU A 10 11.65 0.51 -2.91
CA LEU A 10 12.49 -0.58 -2.41
C LEU A 10 13.90 -0.04 -2.16
N GLU A 11 14.39 -0.18 -0.93
CA GLU A 11 15.69 0.34 -0.49
C GLU A 11 16.51 -0.82 0.11
N PRO A 12 17.81 -0.94 -0.18
CA PRO A 12 18.67 -1.85 0.56
C PRO A 12 18.78 -1.38 2.02
N ALA A 13 18.72 -2.32 2.97
CA ALA A 13 18.85 -2.01 4.40
C ALA A 13 20.33 -1.95 4.81
N GLU A 14 20.65 -1.15 5.84
CA GLU A 14 22.02 -0.98 6.34
C GLU A 14 22.64 -2.29 6.85
N GLU A 15 21.83 -3.15 7.45
CA GLU A 15 22.25 -4.45 7.99
C GLU A 15 22.21 -5.59 6.95
N GLY A 16 21.85 -5.28 5.69
CA GLY A 16 21.61 -6.25 4.63
C GLY A 16 20.12 -6.55 4.42
N GLY A 17 19.78 -7.09 3.25
CA GLY A 17 18.39 -7.27 2.82
C GLY A 17 17.77 -5.99 2.27
N PHE A 18 16.44 -5.92 2.28
CA PHE A 18 15.65 -4.84 1.68
C PHE A 18 14.49 -4.39 2.58
N VAL A 19 14.29 -3.07 2.63
CA VAL A 19 13.08 -2.43 3.15
C VAL A 19 12.23 -1.98 1.98
N VAL A 20 10.92 -2.13 2.09
CA VAL A 20 9.96 -1.71 1.07
C VAL A 20 8.80 -0.94 1.68
N LYS A 21 8.41 0.16 1.03
CA LYS A 21 7.38 1.08 1.52
C LYS A 21 6.37 1.38 0.42
N CYS A 22 5.08 1.27 0.72
CA CYS A 22 4.01 1.71 -0.18
C CYS A 22 3.89 3.23 -0.14
N LEU A 23 3.77 3.88 -1.30
CA LEU A 23 3.65 5.34 -1.38
C LEU A 23 2.22 5.80 -1.09
N GLU A 24 1.23 5.02 -1.51
CA GLU A 24 -0.19 5.38 -1.39
C GLU A 24 -0.81 4.97 -0.05
N LEU A 25 -0.15 4.09 0.71
CA LEU A 25 -0.66 3.52 1.97
C LEU A 25 0.41 3.57 3.07
N PRO A 26 0.01 3.74 4.35
CA PRO A 26 0.93 3.73 5.48
C PRO A 26 1.35 2.28 5.83
N VAL A 27 1.96 1.59 4.87
CA VAL A 27 2.35 0.18 4.96
C VAL A 27 3.79 0.04 4.48
N ALA A 28 4.60 -0.63 5.28
CA ALA A 28 5.98 -0.99 4.96
C ALA A 28 6.22 -2.46 5.33
N SER A 29 7.22 -3.06 4.71
CA SER A 29 7.67 -4.42 4.99
C SER A 29 9.16 -4.55 4.70
N GLN A 30 9.71 -5.75 4.88
CA GLN A 30 11.12 -6.05 4.65
C GLN A 30 11.29 -7.51 4.22
N GLY A 31 12.47 -7.84 3.67
CA GLY A 31 12.87 -9.20 3.33
C GLY A 31 14.38 -9.30 3.13
N GLU A 32 14.94 -10.51 3.23
CA GLU A 32 16.36 -10.76 2.99
C GLU A 32 16.71 -10.61 1.50
N THR A 33 15.73 -10.86 0.63
CA THR A 33 15.84 -10.70 -0.82
C THR A 33 14.85 -9.68 -1.36
N ARG A 34 15.12 -9.18 -2.57
CA ARG A 34 14.21 -8.27 -3.27
C ARG A 34 12.84 -8.92 -3.50
N GLU A 35 12.83 -10.18 -3.91
CA GLU A 35 11.62 -10.95 -4.21
C GLU A 35 10.80 -11.17 -2.94
N GLU A 36 11.45 -11.49 -1.83
CA GLU A 36 10.80 -11.66 -0.53
C GLU A 36 10.21 -10.34 -0.03
N ALA A 37 10.95 -9.24 -0.07
CA ALA A 37 10.42 -7.94 0.35
C ALA A 37 9.16 -7.57 -0.47
N ILE A 38 9.18 -7.80 -1.78
CA ILE A 38 8.03 -7.57 -2.67
C ILE A 38 6.85 -8.49 -2.33
N ALA A 39 7.11 -9.77 -2.03
CA ALA A 39 6.06 -10.69 -1.60
C ALA A 39 5.44 -10.24 -0.27
N ASN A 40 6.27 -9.87 0.70
CA ASN A 40 5.85 -9.47 2.04
C ASN A 40 5.05 -8.15 2.03
N ILE A 41 5.44 -7.16 1.22
CA ILE A 41 4.65 -5.91 1.12
C ILE A 41 3.30 -6.14 0.45
N LYS A 42 3.21 -7.07 -0.50
CA LYS A 42 1.94 -7.42 -1.14
C LYS A 42 0.96 -7.97 -0.12
N GLU A 43 1.39 -8.94 0.70
CA GLU A 43 0.56 -9.50 1.78
C GLU A 43 0.17 -8.43 2.81
N ALA A 44 1.11 -7.55 3.19
CA ALA A 44 0.84 -6.46 4.12
C ALA A 44 -0.20 -5.46 3.58
N ILE A 45 -0.14 -5.13 2.29
CA ILE A 45 -1.14 -4.27 1.64
C ILE A 45 -2.51 -4.94 1.61
N GLU A 46 -2.58 -6.23 1.26
CA GLU A 46 -3.82 -7.00 1.24
C GLU A 46 -4.47 -7.01 2.63
N GLY A 47 -3.71 -7.37 3.67
CA GLY A 47 -4.18 -7.36 5.06
C GLY A 47 -4.62 -5.97 5.55
N TYR A 48 -3.89 -4.91 5.19
CA TYR A 48 -4.27 -3.54 5.54
C TYR A 48 -5.63 -3.15 4.94
N LEU A 49 -5.87 -3.49 3.68
CA LEU A 49 -7.12 -3.18 2.98
C LEU A 49 -8.30 -3.96 3.56
N GLU A 50 -8.11 -5.23 3.93
CA GLU A 50 -9.13 -6.04 4.59
C GLU A 50 -9.60 -5.39 5.90
N VAL A 51 -8.66 -5.04 6.78
CA VAL A 51 -8.96 -4.37 8.06
C VAL A 51 -9.62 -3.01 7.82
N LYS A 52 -9.12 -2.22 6.86
CA LYS A 52 -9.68 -0.90 6.55
C LYS A 52 -11.13 -1.00 6.06
N ILE A 53 -11.44 -1.99 5.22
CA ILE A 53 -12.81 -2.26 4.77
C ILE A 53 -13.71 -2.62 5.97
N GLU A 54 -13.22 -3.47 6.88
CA GLU A 54 -13.97 -3.87 8.06
C GLU A 54 -14.28 -2.70 9.00
N LEU A 55 -13.31 -1.80 9.22
CA LEU A 55 -13.51 -0.60 10.02
C LEU A 55 -14.50 0.40 9.39
N LEU A 56 -14.58 0.43 8.06
CA LEU A 56 -15.54 1.27 7.33
C LEU A 56 -16.97 0.70 7.37
N LYS A 57 -17.12 -0.63 7.53
CA LYS A 57 -18.44 -1.27 7.71
C LYS A 57 -19.02 -0.83 9.05
N GLY A 58 -19.94 0.15 9.01
CA GLY A 58 -20.75 0.57 10.15
C GLY A 58 -20.40 1.93 10.76
N LYS A 59 -19.29 2.57 10.35
CA LYS A 59 -18.90 3.90 10.86
C LYS A 59 -19.32 5.09 10.00
N VAL A 60 -19.69 4.85 8.73
CA VAL A 60 -20.03 5.94 7.80
C VAL A 60 -21.53 5.91 7.50
N LYS A 61 -22.26 6.91 7.99
CA LYS A 61 -23.63 7.21 7.53
C LYS A 61 -23.51 8.27 6.43
N GLY A 62 -23.60 7.85 5.16
CA GLY A 62 -23.53 8.76 4.02
C GLY A 62 -23.53 8.03 2.68
N GLU A 63 -23.75 8.79 1.61
CA GLU A 63 -23.62 8.31 0.24
C GLU A 63 -22.14 8.22 -0.13
N LYS A 64 -21.74 7.14 -0.79
CA LYS A 64 -20.40 7.00 -1.36
C LYS A 64 -20.39 7.68 -2.73
N VAL A 65 -19.66 8.78 -2.85
CA VAL A 65 -19.46 9.50 -4.11
C VAL A 65 -17.99 9.42 -4.49
N GLU A 66 -17.69 8.96 -5.70
CA GLU A 66 -16.33 9.01 -6.25
C GLU A 66 -16.05 10.40 -6.81
N VAL A 67 -14.88 10.95 -6.48
CA VAL A 67 -14.45 12.27 -6.94
C VAL A 67 -13.13 12.10 -7.67
N THR A 68 -13.09 12.50 -8.94
CA THR A 68 -11.87 12.57 -9.74
C THR A 68 -11.34 14.00 -9.71
N VAL A 69 -10.05 14.16 -9.45
CA VAL A 69 -9.37 15.45 -9.42
C VAL A 69 -8.22 15.44 -10.42
N GLU A 70 -7.95 16.60 -11.02
CA GLU A 70 -6.72 16.81 -11.79
C GLU A 70 -5.59 17.13 -10.81
N ALA A 71 -4.54 16.30 -10.81
CA ALA A 71 -3.37 16.48 -9.97
C ALA A 71 -2.11 16.65 -10.84
N PRO A 72 -1.14 17.49 -10.44
CA PRO A 72 0.15 17.54 -11.10
C PRO A 72 0.84 16.17 -11.07
N HIS A 73 1.59 15.84 -12.13
CA HIS A 73 2.31 14.57 -12.26
C HIS A 73 3.28 14.26 -11.09
N ILE A 74 3.59 15.26 -10.26
CA ILE A 74 4.48 15.15 -9.09
C ILE A 74 3.86 14.39 -7.90
N VAL A 75 2.54 14.18 -7.87
CA VAL A 75 1.85 13.54 -6.74
C VAL A 75 2.06 12.00 -6.71
N MET A 76 2.79 11.43 -7.67
CA MET A 76 3.15 10.01 -7.71
C MET A 76 4.53 9.68 -7.11
N ALA A 77 5.08 10.58 -6.27
CA ALA A 77 6.39 10.41 -5.64
C ALA A 77 6.30 9.81 -4.23
#